data_AF-A0A1Y5F781-F1
#
_entry.id   AF-A0A1Y5F781-F1
#
_cell.length_a   1.000
_cell.length_b   1.000
_cell.length_c   1.000
_cell.angle_alpha   90.00
_cell.angle_beta   90.00
_cell.angle_gamma   90.00
#
_symmetry.space_group_name_H-M   'P 1'
#
loop_
_entity.id
_entity.type
_entity.pdbx_description
1 polymer ?
#
loop_
_entity_poly.entity_id
_entity_poly.type
_entity_poly.pdbx_seq_one_letter_code
_entity_poly.pdbx_strand_id
1 'polypeptide(L)'
;MKRIMTLILLFLITLAPNVTAAPDDTPDWWNCNNRTSGEWKFGRAPDVCDMDSFIDLNYVNNEFSDFVFYDSEDRDSERERYMTEVHALINEVANYYYKKRRSEVSEAELQVFLRSALSIGHQESFWSHYRTPTHGKVQFMRSGGDYGHGHGMFQVDDRWHFPAIKDGTAANIVMNMIYSLEEYFDAWERAPAAGCAAEDDYEARGRSAYSAFNGGPSRICRWTNPNDRWARNDKGWWSKYQNRGWENYIQDFDKVSSVDVDCIVQGNEGCLRDSDDDDEPQVGRIYKSEAGKFCSFTNGEFECVSLLQDASCLALKGGDDFANYRGRFRRMPKDFEDEYNFSEIDRHEVCHNFSNDLTRVSKSIKVLKNINLRKSPAGAWLVTIPANRVVQVLDFNLKSSFKEERYYKVKYKNHIGFIYAGNKEDSKSWSLEVSEKAEDRTIAANSDKVRVVEESGVSVYSADGTLLRELVLDEVIEVMDSSVLGSLNEIRYAIGNDEFVKAGFSGDLYNLEEVFSVIKKTRTPVYRVASLRKKTWWKKLRLCPSKKCKKSGSLKGPRLSKKTFHVTSHQGDWLLIEQGSKKGWLRSKYVVYQ
;
A
#
# COMPACT_ATOMS: atom_id res chain seq x y z
N MET A 1 24.78 65.75 -26.69
CA MET A 1 25.41 64.47 -27.09
C MET A 1 26.22 63.93 -25.91
N LYS A 2 26.01 62.66 -25.55
CA LYS A 2 26.58 61.90 -24.41
C LYS A 2 26.01 62.23 -23.01
N ARG A 3 25.03 61.47 -22.54
CA ARG A 3 25.26 60.27 -21.70
C ARG A 3 23.95 59.54 -21.41
N ILE A 4 24.00 58.25 -21.72
CA ILE A 4 23.03 57.18 -21.53
C ILE A 4 23.28 56.55 -20.14
N MET A 5 22.25 55.88 -19.63
CA MET A 5 22.26 54.91 -18.52
C MET A 5 22.49 55.48 -17.13
N THR A 6 21.49 55.32 -16.26
CA THR A 6 21.52 54.54 -15.00
C THR A 6 20.37 55.04 -14.12
N LEU A 7 19.24 54.32 -14.03
CA LEU A 7 18.38 54.24 -12.84
C LEU A 7 17.11 53.40 -13.10
N ILE A 8 17.26 52.08 -13.27
CA ILE A 8 16.19 51.12 -12.93
C ILE A 8 16.90 49.93 -12.26
N LEU A 9 17.35 50.17 -11.04
CA LEU A 9 17.89 49.15 -10.14
C LEU A 9 17.35 49.50 -8.76
N LEU A 10 16.18 48.97 -8.42
CA LEU A 10 15.67 48.72 -7.06
C LEU A 10 14.18 48.36 -7.17
N PHE A 11 13.87 47.07 -7.28
CA PHE A 11 12.73 46.37 -6.65
C PHE A 11 12.61 44.95 -7.21
N LEU A 12 13.70 44.19 -7.12
CA LEU A 12 13.64 42.72 -7.09
C LEU A 12 14.07 42.33 -5.68
N ILE A 13 13.14 42.55 -4.74
CA ILE A 13 13.18 41.85 -3.45
C ILE A 13 12.91 40.40 -3.81
N THR A 14 14.00 39.65 -3.91
CA THR A 14 14.01 38.20 -3.94
C THR A 14 13.17 37.69 -2.78
N LEU A 15 11.96 37.22 -3.08
CA LEU A 15 11.27 36.25 -2.25
C LEU A 15 12.14 34.99 -2.28
N ALA A 16 13.15 34.95 -1.41
CA ALA A 16 13.77 33.68 -1.07
C ALA A 16 12.63 32.81 -0.54
N PRO A 17 12.43 31.59 -1.06
CA PRO A 17 11.52 30.66 -0.43
C PRO A 17 11.98 30.50 1.02
N ASN A 18 11.12 30.87 1.96
CA ASN A 18 11.34 30.51 3.35
C ASN A 18 11.52 29.00 3.37
N VAL A 19 12.70 28.55 3.79
CA VAL A 19 12.95 27.15 4.13
C VAL A 19 12.00 26.87 5.30
N THR A 20 10.82 26.38 5.00
CA THR A 20 9.88 25.91 6.01
C THR A 20 10.55 24.73 6.70
N ALA A 21 10.83 24.89 7.99
CA ALA A 21 11.13 23.76 8.86
C ALA A 21 10.00 22.72 8.75
N ALA A 22 10.33 21.46 9.04
CA ALA A 22 9.38 20.35 8.98
C ALA A 22 8.06 20.73 9.68
N PRO A 23 6.88 20.48 9.07
CA PRO A 23 5.60 20.95 9.60
C PRO A 23 5.20 20.37 10.96
N ASP A 24 5.82 19.27 11.38
CA ASP A 24 5.47 18.55 12.60
C ASP A 24 6.69 18.42 13.52
N ASP A 25 6.61 18.99 14.73
CA ASP A 25 7.38 18.52 15.88
C ASP A 25 7.00 17.04 16.08
N THR A 26 7.82 16.10 15.59
CA THR A 26 7.52 14.67 15.70
C THR A 26 7.54 14.27 17.18
N PRO A 27 6.41 13.88 17.80
CA PRO A 27 6.33 13.69 19.26
C PRO A 27 7.08 12.47 19.83
N ASP A 28 7.84 11.75 19.00
CA ASP A 28 8.40 10.42 19.32
C ASP A 28 9.92 10.40 19.57
N TRP A 29 10.55 11.57 19.74
CA TRP A 29 11.99 11.76 19.98
C TRP A 29 12.58 11.02 21.20
N TRP A 30 11.75 10.30 21.97
CA TRP A 30 12.11 9.55 23.17
C TRP A 30 11.57 8.11 23.24
N ASN A 31 10.89 7.60 22.20
CA ASN A 31 10.23 6.29 22.23
C ASN A 31 11.20 5.11 21.99
N CYS A 32 12.40 5.22 22.57
CA CYS A 32 13.41 4.17 22.58
C CYS A 32 13.31 3.37 23.87
N ASN A 33 12.22 2.60 23.98
CA ASN A 33 12.05 1.70 25.12
C ASN A 33 13.16 0.64 25.10
N ASN A 34 13.72 0.36 26.28
CA ASN A 34 14.81 -0.60 26.48
C ASN A 34 16.00 -0.39 25.54
N ARG A 35 16.45 0.88 25.38
CA ARG A 35 17.62 1.23 24.57
C ARG A 35 18.82 0.34 24.88
N THR A 36 19.41 -0.22 23.81
CA THR A 36 20.69 -0.90 23.88
C THR A 36 21.72 -0.13 23.06
N SER A 37 22.82 0.28 23.71
CA SER A 37 23.93 0.97 23.05
C SER A 37 24.73 0.04 22.14
N GLY A 38 25.30 0.58 21.07
CA GLY A 38 26.19 -0.12 20.16
C GLY A 38 27.43 0.69 19.78
N GLU A 39 27.98 0.42 18.60
CA GLU A 39 29.22 1.01 18.11
C GLU A 39 29.12 1.28 16.61
N TRP A 40 29.79 2.32 16.12
CA TRP A 40 29.83 2.66 14.68
C TRP A 40 30.67 1.66 13.88
N LYS A 41 30.17 0.42 13.81
CA LYS A 41 30.68 -0.73 13.05
C LYS A 41 29.53 -1.46 12.40
N PHE A 42 29.86 -2.29 11.42
CA PHE A 42 28.90 -3.07 10.67
C PHE A 42 27.96 -3.88 11.57
N GLY A 43 26.65 -3.70 11.36
CA GLY A 43 25.57 -4.38 12.09
C GLY A 43 25.28 -3.89 13.52
N ARG A 44 26.06 -2.95 14.05
CA ARG A 44 25.95 -2.51 15.46
C ARG A 44 25.81 -0.99 15.66
N ALA A 45 25.66 -0.21 14.60
CA ALA A 45 25.60 1.24 14.67
C ALA A 45 24.18 1.79 14.93
N PRO A 46 24.07 2.92 15.64
CA PRO A 46 24.67 3.14 16.94
C PRO A 46 23.81 2.48 18.03
N ASP A 47 22.55 2.89 18.19
CA ASP A 47 21.64 2.42 19.21
C ASP A 47 20.47 1.67 18.59
N VAL A 48 19.95 0.70 19.33
CA VAL A 48 18.73 -0.03 18.95
C VAL A 48 17.71 0.04 20.09
N CYS A 49 16.44 -0.07 19.74
CA CYS A 49 15.31 0.05 20.66
C CYS A 49 14.25 -1.01 20.39
N ASP A 50 13.36 -1.23 21.34
CA ASP A 50 12.22 -2.14 21.15
C ASP A 50 11.39 -1.77 19.91
N MET A 51 11.08 -2.79 19.12
CA MET A 51 10.50 -2.63 17.79
C MET A 51 8.99 -2.91 17.74
N ASP A 52 8.42 -3.49 18.80
CA ASP A 52 7.02 -3.96 18.90
C ASP A 52 5.97 -2.86 18.65
N SER A 53 6.38 -1.59 18.75
CA SER A 53 5.52 -0.43 18.48
C SER A 53 5.43 -0.07 16.99
N PHE A 54 6.31 -0.62 16.15
CA PHE A 54 6.48 -0.24 14.74
C PHE A 54 6.18 -1.39 13.77
N ILE A 55 6.56 -2.62 14.13
CA ILE A 55 6.34 -3.82 13.31
C ILE A 55 6.18 -5.06 14.20
N ASP A 56 5.45 -6.07 13.72
CA ASP A 56 5.27 -7.34 14.45
C ASP A 56 6.62 -8.08 14.56
N LEU A 57 7.06 -8.35 15.79
CA LEU A 57 8.30 -9.10 16.04
C LEU A 57 8.27 -10.50 15.45
N ASN A 58 7.11 -11.17 15.43
CA ASN A 58 7.02 -12.51 14.86
C ASN A 58 7.27 -12.47 13.36
N TYR A 59 6.77 -11.43 12.68
CA TYR A 59 7.04 -11.23 11.26
C TYR A 59 8.54 -11.04 11.03
N VAL A 60 9.22 -10.18 11.79
CA VAL A 60 10.68 -9.99 11.63
C VAL A 60 11.47 -11.26 11.95
N ASN A 61 11.13 -11.96 13.03
CA ASN A 61 11.78 -13.22 13.39
C ASN A 61 11.59 -14.31 12.34
N ASN A 62 10.43 -14.35 11.68
CA ASN A 62 10.12 -15.39 10.71
C ASN A 62 10.63 -15.08 9.30
N GLU A 63 10.70 -13.80 8.90
CA GLU A 63 11.04 -13.39 7.53
C GLU A 63 12.46 -12.84 7.40
N PHE A 64 13.02 -12.26 8.46
CA PHE A 64 14.26 -11.49 8.39
C PHE A 64 15.32 -11.97 9.38
N SER A 65 15.22 -13.19 9.91
CA SER A 65 16.17 -13.75 10.88
C SER A 65 17.62 -13.67 10.43
N ASP A 66 17.87 -13.82 9.13
CA ASP A 66 19.21 -13.76 8.53
C ASP A 66 19.79 -12.34 8.51
N PHE A 67 18.92 -11.31 8.54
CA PHE A 67 19.28 -9.90 8.55
C PHE A 67 19.24 -9.28 9.95
N VAL A 68 19.20 -10.11 11.00
CA VAL A 68 19.34 -9.70 12.41
C VAL A 68 20.78 -9.94 12.85
N PHE A 69 21.40 -8.93 13.46
CA PHE A 69 22.72 -9.08 14.11
C PHE A 69 22.55 -9.64 15.53
N TYR A 70 23.24 -10.72 15.89
CA TYR A 70 23.13 -11.37 17.19
C TYR A 70 24.33 -11.05 18.09
N ASP A 71 24.12 -10.21 19.13
CA ASP A 71 25.19 -9.87 20.09
C ASP A 71 25.59 -11.05 21.00
N SER A 72 24.84 -12.17 20.96
CA SER A 72 25.16 -13.42 21.68
C SER A 72 26.27 -14.23 21.02
N GLU A 73 26.53 -14.02 19.74
CA GLU A 73 27.50 -14.78 18.96
C GLU A 73 28.90 -14.15 19.00
N ASP A 74 29.92 -14.89 18.54
CA ASP A 74 31.26 -14.32 18.35
C ASP A 74 31.20 -13.17 17.32
N ARG A 75 31.85 -12.06 17.66
CA ARG A 75 31.65 -10.78 16.95
C ARG A 75 32.19 -10.77 15.53
N ASP A 76 33.25 -11.52 15.26
CA ASP A 76 33.90 -11.48 13.95
C ASP A 76 33.19 -12.45 13.01
N SER A 77 32.87 -13.66 13.47
CA SER A 77 32.06 -14.60 12.67
C SER A 77 30.65 -14.07 12.41
N GLU A 78 30.00 -13.47 13.40
CA GLU A 78 28.67 -12.89 13.25
C GLU A 78 28.67 -11.70 12.28
N ARG A 79 29.73 -10.88 12.30
CA ARG A 79 29.86 -9.77 11.36
C ARG A 79 30.00 -10.27 9.93
N GLU A 80 30.80 -11.31 9.71
CA GLU A 80 30.96 -11.90 8.37
C GLU A 80 29.65 -12.50 7.85
N ARG A 81 28.95 -13.27 8.68
CA ARG A 81 27.62 -13.82 8.36
C ARG A 81 26.64 -12.71 8.01
N TYR A 82 26.44 -11.77 8.94
CA TYR A 82 25.51 -10.66 8.79
C TYR A 82 25.80 -9.80 7.56
N MET A 83 27.08 -9.45 7.34
CA MET A 83 27.48 -8.63 6.19
C MET A 83 27.28 -9.34 4.86
N THR A 84 27.49 -10.65 4.80
CA THR A 84 27.23 -11.45 3.59
C THR A 84 25.74 -11.46 3.25
N GLU A 85 24.86 -11.69 4.23
CA GLU A 85 23.40 -11.66 4.03
C GLU A 85 22.89 -10.26 3.63
N VAL A 86 23.33 -9.23 4.35
CA VAL A 86 22.89 -7.86 4.12
C VAL A 86 23.45 -7.30 2.81
N HIS A 87 24.66 -7.70 2.40
CA HIS A 87 25.19 -7.39 1.07
C HIS A 87 24.29 -7.91 -0.04
N ALA A 88 23.93 -9.20 0.01
CA ALA A 88 23.04 -9.83 -0.96
C ALA A 88 21.69 -9.09 -1.01
N LEU A 89 21.13 -8.77 0.15
CA LEU A 89 19.87 -8.02 0.27
C LEU A 89 19.96 -6.60 -0.33
N ILE A 90 21.00 -5.81 -0.01
CA ILE A 90 21.15 -4.45 -0.54
C ILE A 90 21.27 -4.48 -2.07
N ASN A 91 22.09 -5.38 -2.62
CA ASN A 91 22.24 -5.51 -4.07
C ASN A 91 20.92 -5.86 -4.74
N GLU A 92 20.19 -6.83 -4.19
CA GLU A 92 18.92 -7.25 -4.76
C GLU A 92 17.86 -6.14 -4.70
N VAL A 93 17.74 -5.45 -3.57
CA VAL A 93 16.82 -4.32 -3.41
C VAL A 93 17.15 -3.18 -4.37
N ALA A 94 18.42 -2.81 -4.48
CA ALA A 94 18.85 -1.75 -5.39
C ALA A 94 18.64 -2.13 -6.87
N ASN A 95 18.94 -3.38 -7.25
CA ASN A 95 18.69 -3.90 -8.59
C ASN A 95 17.20 -3.94 -8.92
N TYR A 96 16.37 -4.47 -8.02
CA TYR A 96 14.91 -4.48 -8.16
C TYR A 96 14.38 -3.07 -8.36
N TYR A 97 14.73 -2.15 -7.46
CA TYR A 97 14.27 -0.78 -7.48
C TYR A 97 14.63 -0.09 -8.81
N TYR A 98 15.90 -0.18 -9.21
CA TYR A 98 16.39 0.49 -10.40
C TYR A 98 15.71 -0.05 -11.66
N LYS A 99 15.67 -1.38 -11.85
CA LYS A 99 15.04 -2.01 -13.01
C LYS A 99 13.54 -1.75 -13.09
N LYS A 100 12.87 -1.60 -11.94
CA LYS A 100 11.45 -1.23 -11.91
C LYS A 100 11.20 0.20 -12.41
N ARG A 101 12.15 1.11 -12.20
CA ARG A 101 12.08 2.51 -12.65
C ARG A 101 12.60 2.71 -14.07
N ARG A 102 13.61 1.94 -14.48
CA ARG A 102 14.22 1.96 -15.80
C ARG A 102 14.45 0.52 -16.28
N SER A 103 13.58 0.03 -17.14
CA SER A 103 13.67 -1.31 -17.72
C SER A 103 14.84 -1.46 -18.69
N GLU A 104 15.21 -0.38 -19.37
CA GLU A 104 16.34 -0.32 -20.30
C GLU A 104 17.48 0.48 -19.65
N VAL A 105 18.48 -0.22 -19.12
CA VAL A 105 19.65 0.36 -18.45
C VAL A 105 20.92 -0.30 -18.94
N SER A 106 21.98 0.49 -19.13
CA SER A 106 23.31 -0.07 -19.41
C SER A 106 23.89 -0.74 -18.16
N GLU A 107 24.64 -1.82 -18.35
CA GLU A 107 25.29 -2.51 -17.22
C GLU A 107 26.20 -1.57 -16.41
N ALA A 108 26.89 -0.63 -17.08
CA ALA A 108 27.73 0.36 -16.42
C ALA A 108 26.95 1.29 -15.48
N GLU A 109 25.78 1.79 -15.91
CA GLU A 109 24.94 2.64 -15.07
C GLU A 109 24.40 1.88 -13.87
N LEU A 110 23.91 0.64 -14.10
CA LEU A 110 23.39 -0.22 -13.05
C LEU A 110 24.45 -0.50 -11.97
N GLN A 111 25.66 -0.90 -12.37
CA GLN A 111 26.74 -1.21 -11.42
C GLN A 111 27.17 0.01 -10.58
N VAL A 112 27.15 1.22 -11.15
CA VAL A 112 27.43 2.45 -10.39
C VAL A 112 26.32 2.72 -9.38
N PHE A 113 25.05 2.49 -9.76
CA PHE A 113 23.92 2.65 -8.85
C PHE A 113 23.96 1.63 -7.70
N LEU A 114 24.22 0.34 -7.98
CA LEU A 114 24.35 -0.71 -6.96
C LEU A 114 25.47 -0.37 -5.96
N ARG A 115 26.65 0.02 -6.46
CA ARG A 115 27.75 0.45 -5.58
C ARG A 115 27.38 1.68 -4.75
N SER A 116 26.61 2.59 -5.32
CA SER A 116 26.12 3.76 -4.60
C SER A 116 25.20 3.38 -3.45
N ALA A 117 24.27 2.43 -3.66
CA ALA A 117 23.40 1.91 -2.60
C ALA A 117 24.18 1.28 -1.44
N LEU A 118 25.16 0.42 -1.73
CA LEU A 118 26.06 -0.15 -0.72
C LEU A 118 26.80 0.94 0.08
N SER A 119 27.24 1.99 -0.62
CA SER A 119 27.95 3.13 -0.05
C SER A 119 27.05 3.98 0.85
N ILE A 120 25.78 4.19 0.48
CA ILE A 120 24.77 4.86 1.32
C ILE A 120 24.59 4.08 2.61
N GLY A 121 24.38 2.75 2.53
CA GLY A 121 24.24 1.93 3.72
C GLY A 121 25.45 2.02 4.65
N HIS A 122 26.67 2.01 4.10
CA HIS A 122 27.87 2.14 4.93
C HIS A 122 27.98 3.57 5.49
N GLN A 123 27.58 4.57 4.73
CA GLN A 123 27.68 5.96 5.15
C GLN A 123 26.71 6.31 6.27
N GLU A 124 25.46 5.88 6.14
CA GLU A 124 24.36 6.32 6.99
C GLU A 124 24.14 5.37 8.19
N SER A 125 24.31 4.06 8.01
CA SER A 125 23.94 3.09 9.06
C SER A 125 25.00 2.05 9.39
N PHE A 126 26.17 2.03 8.72
CA PHE A 126 27.08 0.88 8.76
C PHE A 126 26.32 -0.44 8.59
N TRP A 127 25.39 -0.45 7.63
CA TRP A 127 24.50 -1.59 7.35
C TRP A 127 23.72 -2.13 8.55
N SER A 128 23.51 -1.31 9.59
CA SER A 128 22.76 -1.73 10.77
C SER A 128 21.27 -1.51 10.56
N HIS A 129 20.45 -2.46 11.01
CA HIS A 129 18.99 -2.34 10.95
C HIS A 129 18.31 -3.08 12.10
N TYR A 130 18.43 -4.41 12.16
CA TYR A 130 17.95 -5.23 13.29
C TYR A 130 19.11 -5.76 14.12
N ARG A 131 18.93 -5.81 15.45
CA ARG A 131 19.90 -6.41 16.37
C ARG A 131 19.19 -7.09 17.54
N THR A 132 19.70 -8.25 17.95
CA THR A 132 19.29 -8.92 19.19
C THR A 132 20.40 -8.77 20.22
N PRO A 133 20.21 -7.93 21.26
CA PRO A 133 21.12 -7.86 22.40
C PRO A 133 21.17 -9.19 23.17
N THR A 134 22.27 -9.44 23.89
CA THR A 134 22.45 -10.62 24.76
C THR A 134 21.35 -10.84 25.81
N HIS A 135 20.59 -9.80 26.16
CA HIS A 135 19.62 -9.81 27.25
C HIS A 135 18.17 -9.69 26.79
N GLY A 136 17.90 -9.76 25.48
CA GLY A 136 16.62 -9.28 24.98
C GLY A 136 16.14 -9.90 23.69
N LYS A 137 15.05 -9.32 23.22
CA LYS A 137 14.38 -9.60 21.96
C LYS A 137 15.02 -8.79 20.82
N VAL A 138 14.59 -9.04 19.59
CA VAL A 138 14.97 -8.23 18.42
C VAL A 138 14.61 -6.77 18.65
N GLN A 139 15.58 -5.90 18.39
CA GLN A 139 15.49 -4.46 18.47
C GLN A 139 15.84 -3.83 17.12
N PHE A 140 15.36 -2.60 16.92
CA PHE A 140 15.48 -1.84 15.68
C PHE A 140 16.41 -0.64 15.86
N MET A 141 17.28 -0.40 14.88
CA MET A 141 18.19 0.74 14.85
C MET A 141 17.43 2.06 14.84
N ARG A 142 17.67 2.85 15.89
CA ARG A 142 17.19 4.22 16.04
C ARG A 142 18.43 5.09 16.18
N SER A 143 18.59 6.05 15.27
CA SER A 143 19.80 6.87 15.24
C SER A 143 19.96 7.72 16.50
N GLY A 144 21.08 7.56 17.20
CA GLY A 144 21.54 8.50 18.21
C GLY A 144 22.30 9.71 17.62
N GLY A 145 22.48 9.78 16.30
CA GLY A 145 23.41 10.71 15.64
C GLY A 145 22.84 12.08 15.26
N ASP A 146 21.53 12.18 15.01
CA ASP A 146 20.84 13.44 14.71
C ASP A 146 19.75 13.74 15.75
N TYR A 147 20.17 13.85 17.01
CA TYR A 147 19.27 14.11 18.15
C TYR A 147 18.12 13.11 18.32
N GLY A 148 18.27 11.87 17.82
CA GLY A 148 17.24 10.82 17.89
C GLY A 148 16.48 10.55 16.59
N HIS A 149 16.84 11.24 15.50
CA HIS A 149 16.19 11.15 14.18
C HIS A 149 16.98 10.30 13.19
N GLY A 150 16.28 9.50 12.38
CA GLY A 150 16.87 8.54 11.43
C GLY A 150 16.64 7.09 11.85
N HIS A 151 16.08 6.30 10.94
CA HIS A 151 15.58 4.94 11.21
C HIS A 151 16.22 3.91 10.31
N GLY A 152 16.82 2.90 10.93
CA GLY A 152 17.26 1.70 10.22
C GLY A 152 18.34 1.93 9.16
N MET A 153 18.21 1.14 8.10
CA MET A 153 19.12 1.05 6.98
C MET A 153 18.95 2.32 6.14
N PHE A 154 20.05 2.95 5.72
CA PHE A 154 20.03 4.19 4.93
C PHE A 154 19.44 5.42 5.67
N GLN A 155 19.00 5.29 6.93
CA GLN A 155 18.60 6.39 7.83
C GLN A 155 17.42 7.25 7.32
N VAL A 156 16.25 6.66 7.12
CA VAL A 156 15.03 7.43 6.80
C VAL A 156 14.72 8.42 7.93
N ASP A 157 14.66 9.72 7.62
CA ASP A 157 14.44 10.80 8.58
C ASP A 157 12.95 10.91 8.98
N ASP A 158 12.63 10.58 10.23
CA ASP A 158 11.24 10.61 10.71
C ASP A 158 10.62 12.00 10.75
N ARG A 159 11.41 13.08 10.79
CA ARG A 159 10.89 14.46 10.77
C ARG A 159 10.15 14.78 9.48
N TRP A 160 10.52 14.12 8.39
CA TRP A 160 9.94 14.33 7.06
C TRP A 160 9.11 13.13 6.59
N HIS A 161 9.34 11.94 7.17
CA HIS A 161 8.77 10.68 6.70
C HIS A 161 7.92 9.97 7.76
N PHE A 162 7.33 10.73 8.69
CA PHE A 162 6.51 10.21 9.79
C PHE A 162 5.40 9.20 9.39
N PRO A 163 4.70 9.34 8.24
CA PRO A 163 3.75 8.31 7.80
C PRO A 163 4.38 6.93 7.61
N ALA A 164 5.60 6.87 7.03
CA ALA A 164 6.34 5.63 6.79
C ALA A 164 6.82 4.96 8.09
N ILE A 165 7.00 5.76 9.15
CA ILE A 165 7.31 5.26 10.49
C ILE A 165 6.07 4.62 11.11
N LYS A 166 4.92 5.30 11.01
CA LYS A 166 3.67 4.87 11.64
C LYS A 166 3.02 3.63 11.01
N ASP A 167 3.26 3.39 9.73
CA ASP A 167 2.73 2.22 9.03
C ASP A 167 3.72 1.04 8.98
N GLY A 168 4.87 1.15 9.65
CA GLY A 168 5.88 0.10 9.74
C GLY A 168 6.80 -0.02 8.53
N THR A 169 6.59 0.78 7.48
CA THR A 169 7.42 0.79 6.24
C THR A 169 8.89 1.02 6.56
N ALA A 170 9.19 1.98 7.43
CA ALA A 170 10.57 2.31 7.81
C ALA A 170 11.23 1.26 8.74
N ALA A 171 10.44 0.40 9.39
CA ALA A 171 10.94 -0.67 10.25
C ALA A 171 11.08 -2.01 9.50
N ASN A 172 10.55 -2.12 8.28
CA ASN A 172 10.79 -3.25 7.39
C ASN A 172 12.06 -2.96 6.55
N ILE A 173 13.10 -3.78 6.66
CA ILE A 173 14.42 -3.52 6.06
C ILE A 173 14.38 -3.30 4.54
N VAL A 174 13.57 -4.07 3.82
CA VAL A 174 13.39 -3.92 2.37
C VAL A 174 12.69 -2.61 2.05
N MET A 175 11.55 -2.35 2.68
CA MET A 175 10.75 -1.16 2.42
C MET A 175 11.48 0.13 2.82
N ASN A 176 12.26 0.09 3.90
CA ASN A 176 13.12 1.17 4.37
C ASN A 176 14.20 1.54 3.34
N MET A 177 14.83 0.54 2.71
CA MET A 177 15.76 0.76 1.61
C MET A 177 15.07 1.28 0.35
N ILE A 178 13.94 0.67 -0.07
CA ILE A 178 13.15 1.14 -1.23
C ILE A 178 12.77 2.61 -1.08
N TYR A 179 12.30 2.99 0.11
CA TYR A 179 11.92 4.36 0.43
C TYR A 179 13.10 5.32 0.27
N SER A 180 14.27 4.95 0.81
CA SER A 180 15.48 5.76 0.73
C SER A 180 16.03 5.85 -0.70
N LEU A 181 15.96 4.75 -1.46
CA LEU A 181 16.38 4.71 -2.86
C LEU A 181 15.50 5.58 -3.75
N GLU A 182 14.22 5.79 -3.40
CA GLU A 182 13.36 6.75 -4.09
C GLU A 182 13.92 8.17 -4.09
N GLU A 183 14.32 8.65 -2.92
CA GLU A 183 14.87 9.99 -2.75
C GLU A 183 16.22 10.14 -3.46
N TYR A 184 17.05 9.10 -3.35
CA TYR A 184 18.32 9.04 -4.03
C TYR A 184 18.15 9.04 -5.56
N PHE A 185 17.23 8.23 -6.09
CA PHE A 185 16.99 8.08 -7.51
C PHE A 185 16.39 9.36 -8.13
N ASP A 186 15.47 10.04 -7.45
CA ASP A 186 14.98 11.35 -7.91
C ASP A 186 16.15 12.35 -8.09
N ALA A 187 17.09 12.38 -7.15
CA ALA A 187 18.26 13.23 -7.27
C ALA A 187 19.26 12.76 -8.34
N TRP A 188 19.41 11.44 -8.53
CA TRP A 188 20.21 10.82 -9.59
C TRP A 188 19.73 11.23 -10.99
N GLU A 189 18.40 11.28 -11.19
CA GLU A 189 17.77 11.72 -12.44
C GLU A 189 17.92 13.23 -12.67
N ARG A 190 17.84 14.03 -11.61
CA ARG A 190 17.97 15.50 -11.71
C ARG A 190 19.42 15.99 -11.83
N ALA A 191 20.40 15.16 -11.53
CA ALA A 191 21.81 15.56 -11.47
C ALA A 191 22.33 16.21 -12.77
N PRO A 192 22.03 15.69 -13.98
CA PRO A 192 22.46 16.33 -15.22
C PRO A 192 21.89 17.74 -15.40
N ALA A 193 20.60 17.92 -15.09
CA ALA A 193 19.93 19.21 -15.18
C ALA A 193 20.45 20.25 -14.16
N ALA A 194 21.06 19.80 -13.06
CA ALA A 194 21.69 20.67 -12.07
C ALA A 194 23.05 21.23 -12.53
N GLY A 195 23.64 20.69 -13.60
CA GLY A 195 24.87 21.20 -14.21
C GLY A 195 26.17 20.82 -13.51
N CYS A 196 26.12 19.97 -12.47
CA CYS A 196 27.32 19.45 -11.79
C CYS A 196 27.66 18.00 -12.13
N ALA A 197 26.84 17.32 -12.94
CA ALA A 197 27.11 16.01 -13.51
C ALA A 197 26.69 16.00 -14.99
N ALA A 198 27.34 15.17 -15.81
CA ALA A 198 26.86 14.89 -17.17
C ALA A 198 25.86 13.72 -17.14
N GLU A 199 25.11 13.50 -18.23
CA GLU A 199 24.15 12.38 -18.33
C GLU A 199 24.83 11.01 -18.25
N ASP A 200 26.00 10.88 -18.86
CA ASP A 200 26.82 9.68 -18.96
C ASP A 200 27.89 9.56 -17.85
N ASP A 201 28.08 10.61 -17.03
CA ASP A 201 28.95 10.56 -15.85
C ASP A 201 28.17 10.04 -14.64
N TYR A 202 27.97 8.72 -14.62
CA TYR A 202 27.21 8.04 -13.57
C TYR A 202 27.83 8.24 -12.17
N GLU A 203 29.15 8.35 -12.05
CA GLU A 203 29.80 8.59 -10.75
C GLU A 203 29.48 9.99 -10.22
N ALA A 204 29.56 11.02 -11.07
CA ALA A 204 29.16 12.38 -10.70
C ALA A 204 27.65 12.48 -10.40
N ARG A 205 26.80 11.72 -11.13
CA ARG A 205 25.37 11.59 -10.81
C ARG A 205 25.20 10.97 -9.42
N GLY A 206 25.95 9.92 -9.10
CA GLY A 206 25.88 9.28 -7.80
C GLY A 206 26.32 10.18 -6.63
N ARG A 207 27.38 10.96 -6.83
CA ARG A 207 27.82 11.99 -5.87
C ARG A 207 26.78 13.08 -5.69
N SER A 208 26.16 13.52 -6.78
CA SER A 208 25.12 14.55 -6.76
C SER A 208 23.88 14.07 -6.02
N ALA A 209 23.46 12.84 -6.31
CA ALA A 209 22.36 12.18 -5.65
C ALA A 209 22.58 12.06 -4.14
N TYR A 210 23.79 11.63 -3.70
CA TYR A 210 24.10 11.55 -2.27
C TYR A 210 24.11 12.94 -1.60
N SER A 211 24.66 13.97 -2.25
CA SER A 211 24.63 15.33 -1.72
C SER A 211 23.20 15.84 -1.50
N ALA A 212 22.28 15.51 -2.40
CA ALA A 212 20.86 15.83 -2.26
C ALA A 212 20.16 14.96 -1.22
N PHE A 213 20.44 13.66 -1.17
CA PHE A 213 19.91 12.72 -0.17
C PHE A 213 20.24 13.19 1.25
N ASN A 214 21.51 13.50 1.52
CA ASN A 214 21.97 13.90 2.85
C ASN A 214 21.71 15.40 3.17
N GLY A 215 21.57 16.26 2.15
CA GLY A 215 21.49 17.71 2.33
C GLY A 215 20.16 18.36 1.93
N GLY A 216 19.23 17.58 1.39
CA GLY A 216 18.01 18.03 0.73
C GLY A 216 18.21 18.42 -0.75
N PRO A 217 17.13 18.54 -1.55
CA PRO A 217 17.20 18.68 -3.00
C PRO A 217 18.05 19.87 -3.51
N SER A 218 18.08 20.97 -2.75
CA SER A 218 18.87 22.17 -3.09
C SER A 218 20.39 21.99 -2.98
N ARG A 219 20.85 20.89 -2.36
CA ARG A 219 22.27 20.59 -2.13
C ARG A 219 22.87 19.64 -3.15
N ILE A 220 22.16 19.34 -4.24
CA ILE A 220 22.59 18.38 -5.26
C ILE A 220 24.03 18.57 -5.78
N CYS A 221 24.55 19.79 -5.86
CA CYS A 221 25.93 20.06 -6.29
C CYS A 221 26.93 20.31 -5.14
N ARG A 222 26.55 20.06 -3.88
CA ARG A 222 27.38 20.36 -2.69
C ARG A 222 28.77 19.73 -2.76
N TRP A 223 28.88 18.51 -3.29
CA TRP A 223 30.15 17.79 -3.41
C TRP A 223 31.22 18.51 -4.25
N THR A 224 30.82 19.45 -5.12
CA THR A 224 31.75 20.26 -5.93
C THR A 224 32.38 21.41 -5.13
N ASN A 225 31.79 21.77 -3.98
CA ASN A 225 32.26 22.84 -3.11
C ASN A 225 32.91 22.27 -1.84
N PRO A 226 34.26 22.16 -1.79
CA PRO A 226 34.95 21.60 -0.63
C PRO A 226 34.85 22.47 0.64
N ASN A 227 34.37 23.72 0.52
CA ASN A 227 34.22 24.68 1.61
C ASN A 227 32.81 24.69 2.22
N ASP A 228 31.84 23.94 1.67
CA ASP A 228 30.53 23.80 2.31
C ASP A 228 30.71 23.14 3.70
N ARG A 229 30.01 23.66 4.71
CA ARG A 229 30.09 23.16 6.10
C ARG A 229 29.80 21.65 6.22
N TRP A 230 29.06 21.08 5.27
CA TRP A 230 28.69 19.67 5.23
C TRP A 230 29.44 18.87 4.15
N ALA A 231 30.39 19.47 3.41
CA ALA A 231 31.18 18.79 2.37
C ALA A 231 31.96 17.57 2.90
N ARG A 232 32.23 17.51 4.21
CA ARG A 232 32.84 16.34 4.87
C ARG A 232 32.00 15.07 4.71
N ASN A 233 30.66 15.19 4.65
CA ASN A 233 29.77 14.04 4.48
C ASN A 233 29.89 13.47 3.06
N ASP A 234 29.97 14.33 2.05
CA ASP A 234 30.19 13.90 0.65
C ASP A 234 31.56 13.24 0.47
N LYS A 235 32.60 13.79 1.12
CA LYS A 235 33.95 13.19 1.13
C LYS A 235 33.94 11.82 1.82
N GLY A 236 33.21 11.69 2.92
CA GLY A 236 33.05 10.42 3.64
C GLY A 236 32.36 9.35 2.78
N TRP A 237 31.24 9.70 2.15
CA TRP A 237 30.55 8.81 1.21
C TRP A 237 31.45 8.41 0.03
N TRP A 238 32.11 9.40 -0.60
CA TRP A 238 32.99 9.14 -1.73
C TRP A 238 34.17 8.23 -1.37
N SER A 239 34.77 8.45 -0.20
CA SER A 239 35.82 7.56 0.30
C SER A 239 35.31 6.14 0.50
N LYS A 240 34.09 5.94 1.01
CA LYS A 240 33.49 4.60 1.16
C LYS A 240 33.18 3.97 -0.18
N TYR A 241 32.65 4.75 -1.13
CA TYR A 241 32.40 4.33 -2.51
C TYR A 241 33.67 3.82 -3.21
N GLN A 242 34.78 4.52 -3.04
CA GLN A 242 36.06 4.14 -3.64
C GLN A 242 36.72 2.96 -2.92
N ASN A 243 36.77 3.00 -1.57
CA ASN A 243 37.54 2.03 -0.79
C ASN A 243 36.81 0.69 -0.59
N ARG A 244 35.47 0.69 -0.67
CA ARG A 244 34.63 -0.50 -0.54
C ARG A 244 34.96 -1.37 0.67
N GLY A 245 35.24 -0.73 1.82
CA GLY A 245 35.74 -1.44 3.01
C GLY A 245 34.82 -2.53 3.59
N TRP A 246 33.56 -2.60 3.14
CA TRP A 246 32.64 -3.70 3.45
C TRP A 246 33.05 -5.03 2.79
N GLU A 247 33.77 -5.00 1.66
CA GLU A 247 34.20 -6.19 0.92
C GLU A 247 35.07 -7.13 1.78
N ASN A 248 35.74 -6.59 2.81
CA ASN A 248 36.54 -7.37 3.75
C ASN A 248 35.73 -8.29 4.68
N TYR A 249 34.40 -8.15 4.72
CA TYR A 249 33.50 -8.90 5.59
C TYR A 249 32.52 -9.79 4.82
N ILE A 250 32.65 -9.87 3.49
CA ILE A 250 31.76 -10.67 2.64
C ILE A 250 32.48 -11.96 2.28
N GLN A 251 31.86 -13.09 2.60
CA GLN A 251 32.40 -14.41 2.26
C GLN A 251 31.95 -14.88 0.88
N ASP A 252 30.76 -14.46 0.45
CA ASP A 252 30.16 -14.83 -0.83
C ASP A 252 29.51 -13.61 -1.50
N PHE A 253 30.10 -13.16 -2.60
CA PHE A 253 29.61 -12.02 -3.38
C PHE A 253 28.46 -12.38 -4.32
N ASP A 254 28.35 -13.67 -4.68
CA ASP A 254 27.32 -14.19 -5.59
C ASP A 254 26.07 -14.67 -4.83
N LYS A 255 26.09 -14.56 -3.49
CA LYS A 255 24.96 -14.91 -2.65
C LYS A 255 23.71 -14.15 -3.07
N VAL A 256 22.65 -14.92 -3.28
CA VAL A 256 21.29 -14.43 -3.48
C VAL A 256 20.63 -14.17 -2.12
N SER A 257 19.84 -13.10 -2.00
CA SER A 257 19.17 -12.80 -0.72
C SER A 257 18.22 -13.93 -0.34
N SER A 258 18.19 -14.28 0.96
CA SER A 258 17.27 -15.28 1.49
C SER A 258 15.81 -14.84 1.50
N VAL A 259 15.50 -13.59 1.11
CA VAL A 259 14.13 -13.11 0.88
C VAL A 259 13.92 -12.68 -0.57
N ASP A 260 12.74 -12.93 -1.12
CA ASP A 260 12.30 -12.35 -2.39
C ASP A 260 11.84 -10.90 -2.15
N VAL A 261 12.62 -9.94 -2.68
CA VAL A 261 12.36 -8.51 -2.55
C VAL A 261 11.01 -8.10 -3.16
N ASP A 262 10.64 -8.66 -4.31
CA ASP A 262 9.39 -8.34 -4.99
C ASP A 262 8.18 -8.81 -4.16
N CYS A 263 8.29 -9.98 -3.53
CA CYS A 263 7.29 -10.48 -2.58
C CYS A 263 7.06 -9.49 -1.41
N ILE A 264 8.15 -9.01 -0.79
CA ILE A 264 8.06 -8.07 0.34
C ILE A 264 7.47 -6.73 -0.12
N VAL A 265 7.90 -6.20 -1.27
CA VAL A 265 7.40 -4.94 -1.82
C VAL A 265 5.90 -4.99 -2.13
N GLN A 266 5.39 -6.15 -2.53
CA GLN A 266 3.96 -6.38 -2.74
C GLN A 266 3.16 -6.52 -1.42
N GLY A 267 3.81 -6.48 -0.25
CA GLY A 267 3.16 -6.52 1.06
C GLY A 267 2.73 -7.93 1.50
N ASN A 268 3.37 -8.95 0.92
CA ASN A 268 3.14 -10.35 1.25
C ASN A 268 3.99 -10.81 2.46
N GLU A 269 3.61 -11.95 3.03
CA GLU A 269 4.32 -12.66 4.10
C GLU A 269 4.81 -14.00 3.55
N GLY A 270 5.79 -14.64 4.20
CA GLY A 270 6.42 -15.86 3.71
C GLY A 270 7.34 -15.61 2.52
N CYS A 271 8.09 -14.51 2.49
CA CYS A 271 8.94 -14.17 1.36
C CYS A 271 10.33 -14.81 1.41
N LEU A 272 10.60 -15.65 2.40
CA LEU A 272 11.83 -16.45 2.43
C LEU A 272 11.94 -17.35 1.19
N ARG A 273 13.10 -17.31 0.54
CA ARG A 273 13.51 -18.27 -0.48
C ARG A 273 14.00 -19.52 0.21
N ASP A 274 13.46 -20.66 -0.21
CA ASP A 274 14.04 -21.94 0.17
C ASP A 274 15.36 -22.14 -0.61
N SER A 275 16.38 -22.69 0.04
CA SER A 275 17.74 -22.80 -0.49
C SER A 275 17.95 -23.94 -1.50
N ASP A 276 17.01 -24.87 -1.57
CA ASP A 276 17.18 -26.12 -2.31
C ASP A 276 16.17 -26.16 -3.45
N ASP A 277 16.65 -26.26 -4.68
CA ASP A 277 15.81 -26.60 -5.82
C ASP A 277 15.27 -28.03 -5.62
N ASP A 278 14.00 -28.24 -5.97
CA ASP A 278 13.41 -29.58 -5.90
C ASP A 278 13.78 -30.36 -7.17
N ASP A 279 14.23 -31.61 -7.01
CA ASP A 279 14.50 -32.50 -8.15
C ASP A 279 13.20 -32.94 -8.86
N GLU A 280 12.05 -32.89 -8.17
CA GLU A 280 10.72 -33.21 -8.72
C GLU A 280 9.65 -32.29 -8.10
N PRO A 281 8.55 -31.97 -8.82
CA PRO A 281 7.47 -31.13 -8.29
C PRO A 281 6.82 -31.73 -7.03
N GLN A 282 6.98 -31.05 -5.91
CA GLN A 282 6.38 -31.44 -4.63
C GLN A 282 4.96 -30.88 -4.47
N VAL A 283 4.03 -31.75 -4.05
CA VAL A 283 2.69 -31.35 -3.59
C VAL A 283 2.80 -30.55 -2.28
N GLY A 284 1.86 -29.64 -2.02
CA GLY A 284 1.88 -28.82 -0.81
C GLY A 284 2.78 -27.58 -0.89
N ARG A 285 3.34 -27.29 -2.07
CA ARG A 285 4.24 -26.15 -2.32
C ARG A 285 3.71 -25.23 -3.42
N ILE A 286 4.11 -23.96 -3.32
CA ILE A 286 3.90 -22.96 -4.38
C ILE A 286 5.24 -22.71 -5.06
N TYR A 287 5.22 -22.66 -6.38
CA TYR A 287 6.37 -22.33 -7.23
C TYR A 287 6.09 -21.04 -7.99
N LYS A 288 7.07 -20.15 -8.10
CA LYS A 288 7.03 -18.94 -8.92
C LYS A 288 7.74 -19.22 -10.24
N SER A 289 7.00 -19.20 -11.34
CA SER A 289 7.55 -19.38 -12.69
C SER A 289 8.38 -18.17 -13.15
N GLU A 290 9.18 -18.33 -14.19
CA GLU A 290 9.92 -17.25 -14.86
C GLU A 290 8.98 -16.16 -15.38
N ALA A 291 7.77 -16.54 -15.83
CA ALA A 291 6.70 -15.62 -16.21
C ALA A 291 6.05 -14.88 -15.02
N GLY A 292 6.48 -15.16 -13.78
CA GLY A 292 5.99 -14.51 -12.57
C GLY A 292 4.64 -15.02 -12.06
N LYS A 293 4.17 -16.18 -12.55
CA LYS A 293 2.95 -16.84 -12.04
C LYS A 293 3.27 -17.69 -10.81
N PHE A 294 2.28 -17.92 -9.97
CA PHE A 294 2.40 -18.72 -8.75
C PHE A 294 1.60 -20.01 -8.91
N CYS A 295 2.26 -21.15 -8.84
CA CYS A 295 1.71 -22.43 -9.26
C CYS A 295 1.81 -23.48 -8.16
N SER A 296 0.76 -24.27 -8.00
CA SER A 296 0.76 -25.49 -7.17
C SER A 296 0.75 -26.72 -8.06
N PHE A 297 1.56 -27.72 -7.72
CA PHE A 297 1.54 -29.00 -8.42
C PHE A 297 0.43 -29.90 -7.88
N THR A 298 -0.49 -30.34 -8.73
CA THR A 298 -1.62 -31.19 -8.33
C THR A 298 -2.00 -32.10 -9.51
N ASN A 299 -2.23 -33.39 -9.25
CA ASN A 299 -2.64 -34.37 -10.25
C ASN A 299 -1.74 -34.47 -11.51
N GLY A 300 -0.44 -34.18 -11.39
CA GLY A 300 0.49 -34.26 -12.51
C GLY A 300 0.59 -33.00 -13.36
N GLU A 301 -0.07 -31.91 -12.98
CA GLU A 301 -0.01 -30.62 -13.67
C GLU A 301 0.20 -29.45 -12.68
N PHE A 302 0.68 -28.33 -13.21
CA PHE A 302 0.78 -27.08 -12.48
C PHE A 302 -0.47 -26.23 -12.67
N GLU A 303 -1.11 -25.89 -11.56
CA GLU A 303 -2.22 -24.97 -11.52
C GLU A 303 -1.75 -23.60 -11.03
N CYS A 304 -1.92 -22.57 -11.83
CA CYS A 304 -1.29 -21.27 -11.62
C CYS A 304 -2.28 -20.11 -11.45
N VAL A 305 -1.92 -19.19 -10.56
CA VAL A 305 -2.54 -17.85 -10.45
C VAL A 305 -1.51 -16.78 -10.80
N SER A 306 -1.97 -15.65 -11.35
CA SER A 306 -1.04 -14.62 -11.85
C SER A 306 -0.46 -13.71 -10.75
N LEU A 307 -1.01 -13.70 -9.53
CA LEU A 307 -0.57 -12.83 -8.43
C LEU A 307 -0.30 -13.63 -7.15
N LEU A 308 0.74 -13.25 -6.40
CA LEU A 308 1.13 -13.93 -5.16
C LEU A 308 0.01 -13.92 -4.11
N GLN A 309 -0.73 -12.81 -4.03
CA GLN A 309 -1.85 -12.69 -3.09
C GLN A 309 -2.94 -13.76 -3.29
N ASP A 310 -3.01 -14.37 -4.48
CA ASP A 310 -3.97 -15.42 -4.82
C ASP A 310 -3.42 -16.83 -4.55
N ALA A 311 -2.12 -16.97 -4.28
CA ALA A 311 -1.51 -18.27 -3.96
C ALA A 311 -2.07 -18.87 -2.66
N SER A 312 -2.57 -18.04 -1.75
CA SER A 312 -3.32 -18.51 -0.58
C SER A 312 -4.56 -19.32 -0.96
N CYS A 313 -5.17 -19.03 -2.12
CA CYS A 313 -6.33 -19.78 -2.60
C CYS A 313 -5.95 -21.12 -3.23
N LEU A 314 -4.79 -21.20 -3.90
CA LEU A 314 -4.22 -22.49 -4.32
C LEU A 314 -3.91 -23.36 -3.09
N ALA A 315 -3.32 -22.77 -2.06
CA ALA A 315 -3.07 -23.47 -0.80
C ALA A 315 -4.36 -23.93 -0.10
N LEU A 316 -5.44 -23.13 -0.15
CA LEU A 316 -6.76 -23.56 0.34
C LEU A 316 -7.33 -24.74 -0.47
N LYS A 317 -7.17 -24.73 -1.80
CA LYS A 317 -7.56 -25.83 -2.68
C LYS A 317 -6.83 -27.12 -2.35
N GLY A 318 -5.53 -27.05 -2.07
CA GLY A 318 -4.71 -28.21 -1.70
C GLY A 318 -4.93 -28.74 -0.28
N GLY A 319 -5.64 -28.01 0.58
CA GLY A 319 -6.05 -28.48 1.90
C GLY A 319 -4.88 -28.87 2.82
N ASP A 320 -4.89 -30.10 3.33
CA ASP A 320 -3.92 -30.59 4.31
C ASP A 320 -2.49 -30.63 3.79
N ASP A 321 -2.30 -30.79 2.47
CA ASP A 321 -0.97 -30.75 1.85
C ASP A 321 -0.28 -29.40 2.07
N PHE A 322 -1.08 -28.33 2.24
CA PHE A 322 -0.61 -26.97 2.50
C PHE A 322 -0.76 -26.56 3.98
N ALA A 323 -0.89 -27.50 4.92
CA ALA A 323 -1.05 -27.19 6.35
C ALA A 323 0.09 -26.30 6.91
N ASN A 324 1.28 -26.41 6.33
CA ASN A 324 2.47 -25.64 6.69
C ASN A 324 2.74 -24.44 5.77
N TYR A 325 1.89 -24.18 4.78
CA TYR A 325 2.05 -23.02 3.90
C TYR A 325 1.86 -21.72 4.68
N ARG A 326 2.84 -20.84 4.59
CA ARG A 326 2.85 -19.52 5.25
C ARG A 326 3.13 -18.38 4.27
N GLY A 327 2.72 -18.55 3.01
CA GLY A 327 3.01 -17.57 1.94
C GLY A 327 4.31 -17.83 1.17
N ARG A 328 5.07 -18.86 1.59
CA ARG A 328 6.35 -19.26 0.97
C ARG A 328 6.17 -19.90 -0.38
N PHE A 329 6.94 -19.41 -1.34
CA PHE A 329 7.06 -20.03 -2.65
C PHE A 329 8.52 -20.31 -2.98
N ARG A 330 8.74 -21.28 -3.85
CA ARG A 330 10.04 -21.61 -4.43
C ARG A 330 10.16 -21.00 -5.80
N ARG A 331 11.38 -20.74 -6.27
CA ARG A 331 11.56 -20.52 -7.70
C ARG A 331 11.24 -21.82 -8.42
N MET A 332 10.56 -21.74 -9.55
CA MET A 332 10.33 -22.91 -10.39
C MET A 332 11.63 -23.29 -11.11
N PRO A 333 12.10 -24.55 -10.97
CA PRO A 333 13.14 -25.09 -11.82
C PRO A 333 12.75 -25.05 -13.30
N LYS A 334 13.73 -24.87 -14.19
CA LYS A 334 13.47 -24.67 -15.62
C LYS A 334 12.94 -25.92 -16.31
N ASP A 335 13.44 -27.08 -15.92
CA ASP A 335 12.95 -28.40 -16.30
C ASP A 335 11.46 -28.56 -15.97
N PHE A 336 10.96 -28.00 -14.86
CA PHE A 336 9.53 -28.07 -14.57
C PHE A 336 8.69 -27.29 -15.59
N GLU A 337 9.19 -26.15 -16.06
CA GLU A 337 8.53 -25.34 -17.10
C GLU A 337 8.53 -26.03 -18.47
N ASP A 338 9.55 -26.84 -18.75
CA ASP A 338 9.69 -27.55 -20.02
C ASP A 338 8.94 -28.90 -20.04
N GLU A 339 8.80 -29.58 -18.89
CA GLU A 339 8.31 -30.96 -18.81
C GLU A 339 6.82 -31.10 -18.43
N TYR A 340 6.26 -30.14 -17.69
CA TYR A 340 4.90 -30.25 -17.15
C TYR A 340 3.89 -29.33 -17.84
N ASN A 341 2.62 -29.71 -17.74
CA ASN A 341 1.51 -28.88 -18.23
C ASN A 341 1.13 -27.81 -17.22
N PHE A 342 0.71 -26.65 -17.73
CA PHE A 342 0.28 -25.50 -16.95
C PHE A 342 -1.17 -25.16 -17.26
N SER A 343 -2.00 -25.04 -16.22
CA SER A 343 -3.34 -24.51 -16.29
C SER A 343 -3.43 -23.20 -15.51
N GLU A 344 -3.92 -22.14 -16.15
CA GLU A 344 -4.20 -20.88 -15.45
C GLU A 344 -5.60 -20.94 -14.85
N ILE A 345 -5.68 -20.73 -13.54
CA ILE A 345 -6.93 -20.77 -12.80
C ILE A 345 -7.35 -19.36 -12.43
N ASP A 346 -8.62 -19.06 -12.66
CA ASP A 346 -9.21 -17.80 -12.28
C ASP A 346 -9.25 -17.66 -10.74
N ARG A 347 -8.70 -16.54 -10.24
CA ARG A 347 -8.66 -16.25 -8.80
C ARG A 347 -10.04 -16.24 -8.16
N HIS A 348 -11.06 -15.72 -8.84
CA HIS A 348 -12.40 -15.69 -8.29
C HIS A 348 -12.97 -17.10 -8.18
N GLU A 349 -12.74 -17.95 -9.18
CA GLU A 349 -13.15 -19.34 -9.12
C GLU A 349 -12.49 -20.08 -7.94
N VAL A 350 -11.15 -20.12 -7.89
CA VAL A 350 -10.45 -20.88 -6.85
C VAL A 350 -10.72 -20.32 -5.45
N CYS A 351 -10.65 -19.01 -5.24
CA CYS A 351 -10.85 -18.45 -3.91
C CYS A 351 -12.28 -18.63 -3.41
N HIS A 352 -13.31 -18.47 -4.26
CA HIS A 352 -14.70 -18.62 -3.83
C HIS A 352 -15.14 -20.06 -3.67
N ASN A 353 -14.53 -21.01 -4.39
CA ASN A 353 -14.84 -22.43 -4.24
C ASN A 353 -14.26 -23.01 -2.94
N PHE A 354 -13.14 -22.48 -2.45
CA PHE A 354 -12.43 -23.04 -1.30
C PHE A 354 -12.43 -22.16 -0.03
N SER A 355 -12.74 -20.87 -0.12
CA SER A 355 -12.96 -20.01 1.07
C SER A 355 -14.44 -19.81 1.37
N ASN A 356 -14.87 -20.30 2.54
CA ASN A 356 -16.24 -20.14 3.00
C ASN A 356 -16.58 -18.66 3.23
N ASP A 357 -17.81 -18.27 2.91
CA ASP A 357 -18.35 -16.92 3.16
C ASP A 357 -17.53 -15.76 2.53
N LEU A 358 -16.63 -16.04 1.57
CA LEU A 358 -15.92 -14.99 0.82
C LEU A 358 -16.90 -14.30 -0.13
N THR A 359 -17.24 -13.03 0.15
CA THR A 359 -18.12 -12.24 -0.71
C THR A 359 -17.50 -11.95 -2.08
N ARG A 360 -18.27 -12.20 -3.14
CA ARG A 360 -17.85 -11.97 -4.53
C ARG A 360 -17.66 -10.50 -4.85
N VAL A 361 -16.70 -10.20 -5.74
CA VAL A 361 -16.58 -8.88 -6.38
C VAL A 361 -17.91 -8.51 -7.04
N SER A 362 -18.23 -7.22 -7.07
CA SER A 362 -19.52 -6.60 -7.45
C SER A 362 -20.63 -6.65 -6.39
N LYS A 363 -20.58 -7.58 -5.44
CA LYS A 363 -21.62 -7.70 -4.41
C LYS A 363 -21.52 -6.58 -3.37
N SER A 364 -22.65 -6.30 -2.72
CA SER A 364 -22.72 -5.30 -1.65
C SER A 364 -22.62 -5.99 -0.29
N ILE A 365 -21.83 -5.42 0.59
CA ILE A 365 -21.70 -5.84 1.99
C ILE A 365 -22.13 -4.72 2.92
N LYS A 366 -22.75 -5.09 4.03
CA LYS A 366 -23.04 -4.20 5.14
C LYS A 366 -21.95 -4.39 6.20
N VAL A 367 -21.18 -3.33 6.48
CA VAL A 367 -20.20 -3.34 7.57
C VAL A 367 -20.93 -3.29 8.91
N LEU A 368 -20.59 -4.17 9.85
CA LEU A 368 -21.28 -4.30 11.14
C LEU A 368 -20.59 -3.54 12.27
N LYS A 369 -19.31 -3.19 12.09
CA LYS A 369 -18.49 -2.42 13.01
C LYS A 369 -18.04 -1.12 12.36
N ASN A 370 -17.63 -0.15 13.18
CA ASN A 370 -16.84 0.96 12.65
C ASN A 370 -15.50 0.38 12.18
N ILE A 371 -15.14 0.64 10.94
CA ILE A 371 -13.99 -0.01 10.32
C ILE A 371 -13.12 0.99 9.58
N ASN A 372 -11.81 0.80 9.71
CA ASN A 372 -10.82 1.62 9.03
C ASN A 372 -10.68 1.16 7.58
N LEU A 373 -10.92 2.07 6.65
CA LEU A 373 -10.50 1.96 5.26
C LEU A 373 -9.01 2.30 5.20
N ARG A 374 -8.21 1.44 4.57
CA ARG A 374 -6.75 1.51 4.53
C ARG A 374 -6.24 1.50 3.09
N LYS A 375 -5.05 2.05 2.83
CA LYS A 375 -4.47 2.13 1.48
C LYS A 375 -4.19 0.75 0.88
N SER A 376 -3.72 -0.18 1.69
CA SER A 376 -3.48 -1.60 1.37
C SER A 376 -4.09 -2.48 2.49
N PRO A 377 -4.17 -3.82 2.31
CA PRO A 377 -4.50 -4.72 3.42
C PRO A 377 -3.61 -4.44 4.64
N ALA A 378 -4.23 -4.16 5.79
CA ALA A 378 -3.58 -3.73 7.04
C ALA A 378 -2.74 -2.42 7.00
N GLY A 379 -2.57 -1.76 5.84
CA GLY A 379 -1.72 -0.57 5.70
C GLY A 379 -2.29 0.75 6.24
N ALA A 380 -1.75 1.88 5.78
CA ALA A 380 -2.08 3.21 6.31
C ALA A 380 -3.59 3.54 6.28
N TRP A 381 -4.08 4.16 7.37
CA TRP A 381 -5.47 4.57 7.51
C TRP A 381 -5.82 5.73 6.55
N LEU A 382 -6.97 5.63 5.87
CA LEU A 382 -7.53 6.67 5.01
C LEU A 382 -8.71 7.37 5.69
N VAL A 383 -9.71 6.58 6.10
CA VAL A 383 -10.95 7.06 6.72
C VAL A 383 -11.62 5.93 7.49
N THR A 384 -12.47 6.25 8.47
CA THR A 384 -13.30 5.24 9.14
C THR A 384 -14.71 5.19 8.53
N ILE A 385 -15.13 4.02 8.08
CA ILE A 385 -16.48 3.72 7.64
C ILE A 385 -17.34 3.40 8.88
N PRO A 386 -18.43 4.14 9.14
CA PRO A 386 -19.31 3.85 10.26
C PRO A 386 -20.02 2.50 10.11
N ALA A 387 -20.31 1.85 11.23
CA ALA A 387 -21.14 0.64 11.26
C ALA A 387 -22.50 0.85 10.57
N ASN A 388 -23.05 -0.24 10.05
CA ASN A 388 -24.29 -0.34 9.27
C ASN A 388 -24.27 0.36 7.89
N ARG A 389 -23.10 0.72 7.37
CA ARG A 389 -22.97 1.22 6.00
C ARG A 389 -22.90 0.07 5.01
N VAL A 390 -23.48 0.30 3.83
CA VAL A 390 -23.43 -0.64 2.71
C VAL A 390 -22.39 -0.13 1.72
N VAL A 391 -21.42 -0.97 1.38
CA VAL A 391 -20.35 -0.71 0.43
C VAL A 391 -20.28 -1.86 -0.58
N GLN A 392 -19.74 -1.59 -1.77
CA GLN A 392 -19.54 -2.60 -2.80
C GLN A 392 -18.13 -3.19 -2.70
N VAL A 393 -18.00 -4.50 -2.81
CA VAL A 393 -16.72 -5.19 -2.94
C VAL A 393 -16.21 -5.00 -4.36
N LEU A 394 -15.07 -4.33 -4.49
CA LEU A 394 -14.40 -4.02 -5.76
C LEU A 394 -13.26 -4.99 -6.07
N ASP A 395 -12.70 -5.55 -5.02
CA ASP A 395 -11.66 -6.57 -5.05
C ASP A 395 -11.58 -7.25 -3.68
N PHE A 396 -10.87 -8.37 -3.59
CA PHE A 396 -10.54 -9.01 -2.33
C PHE A 396 -9.06 -9.39 -2.27
N ASN A 397 -8.56 -9.53 -1.05
CA ASN A 397 -7.27 -10.13 -0.75
C ASN A 397 -7.48 -11.08 0.44
N LEU A 398 -7.10 -12.35 0.26
CA LEU A 398 -7.24 -13.38 1.27
C LEU A 398 -5.85 -13.72 1.81
N LYS A 399 -5.53 -13.20 2.99
CA LYS A 399 -4.25 -13.50 3.66
C LYS A 399 -4.36 -14.80 4.44
N SER A 400 -3.28 -15.59 4.42
CA SER A 400 -3.15 -16.87 5.12
C SER A 400 -4.19 -17.91 4.72
N SER A 401 -3.75 -19.03 4.14
CA SER A 401 -4.64 -20.19 3.93
C SER A 401 -5.16 -20.78 5.24
N PHE A 402 -4.49 -20.53 6.38
CA PHE A 402 -4.92 -21.06 7.68
C PHE A 402 -5.98 -20.20 8.36
N LYS A 403 -5.75 -18.88 8.47
CA LYS A 403 -6.69 -17.97 9.13
C LYS A 403 -7.78 -17.47 8.19
N GLU A 404 -7.50 -17.41 6.89
CA GLU A 404 -8.35 -16.79 5.87
C GLU A 404 -8.72 -15.35 6.24
N GLU A 405 -7.73 -14.52 6.52
CA GLU A 405 -7.97 -13.11 6.82
C GLU A 405 -8.44 -12.39 5.56
N ARG A 406 -9.69 -11.93 5.57
CA ARG A 406 -10.36 -11.32 4.41
C ARG A 406 -10.15 -9.82 4.43
N TYR A 407 -9.68 -9.28 3.33
CA TYR A 407 -9.65 -7.85 3.08
C TYR A 407 -10.46 -7.54 1.82
N TYR A 408 -11.42 -6.62 1.92
CA TYR A 408 -12.20 -6.17 0.77
C TYR A 408 -11.77 -4.78 0.36
N LYS A 409 -11.43 -4.61 -0.93
CA LYS A 409 -11.28 -3.29 -1.53
C LYS A 409 -12.67 -2.72 -1.75
N VAL A 410 -12.92 -1.53 -1.23
CA VAL A 410 -14.23 -0.86 -1.28
C VAL A 410 -14.06 0.62 -1.56
N LYS A 411 -15.10 1.23 -2.13
CA LYS A 411 -15.23 2.69 -2.22
C LYS A 411 -16.14 3.21 -1.12
N TYR A 412 -15.69 4.25 -0.43
CA TYR A 412 -16.50 5.00 0.52
C TYR A 412 -16.25 6.50 0.33
N LYS A 413 -17.27 7.22 -0.14
CA LYS A 413 -17.15 8.61 -0.61
C LYS A 413 -16.08 8.73 -1.70
N ASN A 414 -15.07 9.55 -1.46
CA ASN A 414 -13.96 9.83 -2.39
C ASN A 414 -12.71 8.98 -2.09
N HIS A 415 -12.81 7.98 -1.21
CA HIS A 415 -11.69 7.11 -0.87
C HIS A 415 -11.94 5.68 -1.36
N ILE A 416 -10.90 5.08 -1.93
CA ILE A 416 -10.84 3.66 -2.29
C ILE A 416 -9.72 3.04 -1.48
N GLY A 417 -9.98 1.87 -0.91
CA GLY A 417 -9.00 1.18 -0.08
C GLY A 417 -9.54 -0.14 0.44
N PHE A 418 -8.80 -0.78 1.33
CA PHE A 418 -9.13 -2.07 1.91
C PHE A 418 -9.74 -1.94 3.30
N ILE A 419 -10.75 -2.76 3.59
CA ILE A 419 -11.29 -2.97 4.93
C ILE A 419 -11.01 -4.41 5.36
N TYR A 420 -10.72 -4.62 6.64
CA TYR A 420 -10.62 -5.96 7.24
C TYR A 420 -12.00 -6.57 7.52
N ALA A 421 -12.32 -7.67 6.87
CA ALA A 421 -13.62 -8.32 6.94
C ALA A 421 -13.62 -9.57 7.84
N GLY A 422 -12.65 -9.68 8.76
CA GLY A 422 -12.52 -10.82 9.67
C GLY A 422 -11.74 -11.98 9.07
N ASN A 423 -11.66 -13.06 9.85
CA ASN A 423 -11.04 -14.33 9.48
C ASN A 423 -12.13 -15.43 9.34
N LYS A 424 -11.74 -16.69 9.11
CA LYS A 424 -12.70 -17.79 8.92
C LYS A 424 -13.65 -18.00 10.11
N GLU A 425 -13.25 -17.59 11.31
CA GLU A 425 -14.02 -17.78 12.54
C GLU A 425 -14.99 -16.62 12.80
N ASP A 426 -14.63 -15.38 12.41
CA ASP A 426 -15.34 -14.18 12.85
C ASP A 426 -15.86 -13.25 11.74
N SER A 427 -15.69 -13.61 10.45
CA SER A 427 -16.05 -12.78 9.29
C SER A 427 -17.48 -12.22 9.33
N LYS A 428 -18.45 -13.05 9.73
CA LYS A 428 -19.88 -12.67 9.87
C LYS A 428 -20.13 -11.60 10.93
N SER A 429 -19.19 -11.38 11.86
CA SER A 429 -19.25 -10.30 12.85
C SER A 429 -18.76 -8.96 12.30
N TRP A 430 -18.02 -8.97 11.18
CA TRP A 430 -17.43 -7.79 10.56
C TRP A 430 -18.27 -7.24 9.42
N SER A 431 -18.75 -8.12 8.54
CA SER A 431 -19.57 -7.75 7.40
C SER A 431 -20.52 -8.87 6.98
N LEU A 432 -21.63 -8.50 6.32
CA LEU A 432 -22.58 -9.44 5.74
C LEU A 432 -22.92 -9.02 4.33
N GLU A 433 -22.99 -9.96 3.40
CA GLU A 433 -23.55 -9.71 2.07
C GLU A 433 -25.02 -9.29 2.17
N VAL A 434 -25.42 -8.26 1.42
CA VAL A 434 -26.78 -7.71 1.40
C VAL A 434 -27.23 -7.43 -0.04
N SER A 435 -28.54 -7.52 -0.27
CA SER A 435 -29.15 -7.16 -1.56
C SER A 435 -29.31 -5.64 -1.75
N GLU A 436 -29.15 -4.84 -0.69
CA GLU A 436 -29.13 -3.38 -0.81
C GLU A 436 -27.93 -2.93 -1.64
N LYS A 437 -28.16 -2.16 -2.69
CA LYS A 437 -27.09 -1.62 -3.54
C LYS A 437 -26.35 -0.50 -2.81
N ALA A 438 -25.02 -0.55 -2.79
CA ALA A 438 -24.20 0.52 -2.25
C ALA A 438 -24.43 1.88 -2.95
N GLU A 439 -24.35 2.97 -2.18
CA GLU A 439 -24.52 4.35 -2.65
C GLU A 439 -23.37 4.76 -3.59
N ASP A 440 -22.14 4.40 -3.19
CA ASP A 440 -20.91 4.71 -3.93
C ASP A 440 -20.50 3.60 -4.92
N ARG A 441 -21.42 2.71 -5.33
CA ARG A 441 -21.11 1.60 -6.24
C ARG A 441 -20.52 2.09 -7.58
N THR A 442 -19.60 1.32 -8.12
CA THR A 442 -18.90 1.54 -9.39
C THR A 442 -19.16 0.40 -10.37
N ILE A 443 -19.28 -0.84 -9.88
CA ILE A 443 -19.67 -1.98 -10.71
C ILE A 443 -21.19 -2.05 -10.79
N ALA A 444 -21.74 -2.13 -11.98
CA ALA A 444 -23.17 -2.25 -12.18
C ALA A 444 -23.66 -3.62 -11.67
N ALA A 445 -24.77 -3.62 -10.93
CA ALA A 445 -25.47 -4.85 -10.57
C ALA A 445 -26.61 -5.11 -11.55
N ASN A 446 -27.16 -6.33 -11.55
CA ASN A 446 -28.37 -6.68 -12.31
C ASN A 446 -29.46 -5.58 -12.19
N SER A 447 -30.04 -5.24 -13.35
CA SER A 447 -31.04 -4.20 -13.59
C SER A 447 -30.56 -2.76 -13.32
N ASP A 448 -29.26 -2.54 -13.10
CA ASP A 448 -28.71 -1.19 -13.21
C ASP A 448 -28.67 -0.77 -14.68
N LYS A 449 -28.81 0.53 -14.89
CA LYS A 449 -28.51 1.14 -16.18
C LYS A 449 -27.10 1.70 -16.13
N VAL A 450 -26.34 1.49 -17.19
CA VAL A 450 -25.03 2.11 -17.37
C VAL A 450 -25.05 2.98 -18.61
N ARG A 451 -24.23 4.01 -18.60
CA ARG A 451 -24.06 4.93 -19.73
C ARG A 451 -22.63 4.83 -20.23
N VAL A 452 -22.46 4.70 -21.54
CA VAL A 452 -21.14 4.76 -22.18
C VAL A 452 -20.55 6.14 -21.96
N VAL A 453 -19.31 6.21 -21.48
CA VAL A 453 -18.57 7.48 -21.31
C VAL A 453 -17.27 7.54 -22.10
N GLU A 454 -16.91 6.43 -22.76
CA GLU A 454 -15.78 6.36 -23.70
C GLU A 454 -16.13 7.09 -25.01
N GLU A 455 -15.29 8.04 -25.41
CA GLU A 455 -15.53 8.85 -26.61
C GLU A 455 -15.49 8.00 -27.89
N SER A 456 -14.67 6.95 -27.90
CA SER A 456 -14.54 6.03 -29.03
C SER A 456 -15.67 4.99 -29.13
N GLY A 457 -16.56 4.92 -28.12
CA GLY A 457 -17.58 3.89 -28.02
C GLY A 457 -17.08 2.57 -27.44
N VAL A 458 -17.94 1.54 -27.42
CA VAL A 458 -17.63 0.22 -26.83
C VAL A 458 -18.17 -0.91 -27.70
N SER A 459 -17.30 -1.85 -28.06
CA SER A 459 -17.68 -3.05 -28.81
C SER A 459 -18.47 -4.06 -27.97
N VAL A 460 -19.58 -4.54 -28.52
CA VAL A 460 -20.43 -5.61 -27.99
C VAL A 460 -20.11 -6.91 -28.73
N TYR A 461 -19.83 -7.96 -27.98
CA TYR A 461 -19.50 -9.27 -28.51
C TYR A 461 -20.54 -10.31 -28.12
N SER A 462 -20.70 -11.35 -28.92
CA SER A 462 -21.41 -12.57 -28.51
C SER A 462 -20.58 -13.45 -27.59
N ALA A 463 -21.21 -14.47 -27.00
CA ALA A 463 -20.55 -15.46 -26.16
C ALA A 463 -19.37 -16.18 -26.85
N ASP A 464 -19.42 -16.32 -28.18
CA ASP A 464 -18.35 -16.91 -29.01
C ASP A 464 -17.25 -15.92 -29.43
N GLY A 465 -17.36 -14.65 -29.04
CA GLY A 465 -16.39 -13.60 -29.36
C GLY A 465 -16.65 -12.86 -30.68
N THR A 466 -17.76 -13.11 -31.37
CA THR A 466 -18.11 -12.37 -32.58
C THR A 466 -18.56 -10.94 -32.24
N LEU A 467 -18.07 -9.93 -32.97
CA LEU A 467 -18.53 -8.55 -32.82
C LEU A 467 -19.98 -8.42 -33.32
N LEU A 468 -20.89 -7.98 -32.45
CA LEU A 468 -22.31 -7.81 -32.76
C LEU A 468 -22.66 -6.37 -33.14
N ARG A 469 -22.23 -5.40 -32.33
CA ARG A 469 -22.44 -3.96 -32.56
C ARG A 469 -21.47 -3.11 -31.74
N GLU A 470 -21.44 -1.82 -32.00
CA GLU A 470 -20.74 -0.82 -31.17
C GLU A 470 -21.76 0.05 -30.44
N LEU A 471 -21.50 0.34 -29.17
CA LEU A 471 -22.23 1.31 -28.37
C LEU A 471 -21.56 2.66 -28.50
N VAL A 472 -22.33 3.72 -28.69
CA VAL A 472 -21.80 5.08 -28.83
C VAL A 472 -21.77 5.83 -27.50
N LEU A 473 -20.98 6.91 -27.42
CA LEU A 473 -20.96 7.82 -26.26
C LEU A 473 -22.37 8.23 -25.83
N ASP A 474 -22.60 8.26 -24.52
CA ASP A 474 -23.89 8.55 -23.86
C ASP A 474 -25.01 7.52 -24.08
N GLU A 475 -24.80 6.45 -24.86
CA GLU A 475 -25.78 5.36 -24.98
C GLU A 475 -26.03 4.70 -23.62
N VAL A 476 -27.30 4.46 -23.30
CA VAL A 476 -27.73 3.88 -22.02
C VAL A 476 -28.21 2.45 -22.24
N ILE A 477 -27.57 1.51 -21.54
CA ILE A 477 -27.91 0.09 -21.59
C ILE A 477 -28.30 -0.42 -20.20
N GLU A 478 -29.14 -1.45 -20.17
CA GLU A 478 -29.50 -2.14 -18.94
C GLU A 478 -28.62 -3.38 -18.76
N VAL A 479 -28.04 -3.54 -17.58
CA VAL A 479 -27.15 -4.65 -17.25
C VAL A 479 -28.00 -5.81 -16.75
N MET A 480 -27.99 -6.90 -17.50
CA MET A 480 -28.68 -8.15 -17.17
C MET A 480 -27.88 -8.95 -16.14
N ASP A 481 -26.57 -9.01 -16.31
CA ASP A 481 -25.65 -9.66 -15.36
C ASP A 481 -24.23 -9.09 -15.45
N SER A 482 -23.39 -9.42 -14.48
CA SER A 482 -21.99 -9.02 -14.45
C SER A 482 -21.10 -10.19 -14.05
N SER A 483 -20.06 -10.47 -14.83
CA SER A 483 -18.99 -11.39 -14.46
C SER A 483 -17.67 -10.63 -14.24
N VAL A 484 -16.81 -11.20 -13.40
CA VAL A 484 -15.50 -10.66 -13.07
C VAL A 484 -14.49 -11.79 -13.23
N LEU A 485 -13.44 -11.55 -14.00
CA LEU A 485 -12.44 -12.56 -14.39
C LEU A 485 -11.03 -11.98 -14.33
N GLY A 486 -10.05 -12.86 -14.11
CA GLY A 486 -8.63 -12.56 -14.18
C GLY A 486 -8.09 -11.79 -12.98
N SER A 487 -6.75 -11.70 -12.91
CA SER A 487 -6.01 -11.03 -11.84
C SER A 487 -6.29 -9.53 -11.71
N LEU A 488 -6.69 -8.89 -12.81
CA LEU A 488 -7.04 -7.47 -12.85
C LEU A 488 -8.55 -7.21 -12.72
N ASN A 489 -9.34 -8.21 -12.35
CA ASN A 489 -10.79 -8.12 -12.21
C ASN A 489 -11.44 -7.47 -13.46
N GLU A 490 -11.22 -8.07 -14.63
CA GLU A 490 -11.90 -7.69 -15.86
C GLU A 490 -13.41 -7.88 -15.67
N ILE A 491 -14.16 -6.78 -15.79
CA ILE A 491 -15.60 -6.77 -15.64
C ILE A 491 -16.22 -6.93 -17.02
N ARG A 492 -17.16 -7.88 -17.15
CA ARG A 492 -18.00 -8.03 -18.34
C ARG A 492 -19.46 -7.84 -17.94
N TYR A 493 -20.20 -7.04 -18.70
CA TYR A 493 -21.65 -6.91 -18.54
C TYR A 493 -22.36 -7.69 -19.63
N ALA A 494 -23.30 -8.55 -19.21
CA ALA A 494 -24.32 -9.06 -20.10
C ALA A 494 -25.39 -7.98 -20.28
N ILE A 495 -25.66 -7.57 -21.52
CA ILE A 495 -26.63 -6.52 -21.88
C ILE A 495 -27.79 -7.05 -22.72
N GLY A 496 -27.75 -8.36 -23.02
CA GLY A 496 -28.77 -9.16 -23.69
C GLY A 496 -28.53 -10.64 -23.38
N ASN A 497 -29.31 -11.54 -23.97
CA ASN A 497 -29.16 -12.98 -23.70
C ASN A 497 -27.82 -13.56 -24.18
N ASP A 498 -27.29 -13.02 -25.28
CA ASP A 498 -25.99 -13.40 -25.88
C ASP A 498 -25.13 -12.17 -26.19
N GLU A 499 -25.36 -11.03 -25.53
CA GLU A 499 -24.62 -9.79 -25.78
C GLU A 499 -23.78 -9.41 -24.56
N PHE A 500 -22.46 -9.35 -24.73
CA PHE A 500 -21.49 -9.03 -23.69
C PHE A 500 -20.64 -7.82 -24.08
N VAL A 501 -20.37 -6.96 -23.10
CA VAL A 501 -19.42 -5.84 -23.25
C VAL A 501 -18.36 -5.93 -22.17
N LYS A 502 -17.11 -5.66 -22.55
CA LYS A 502 -16.04 -5.43 -21.60
C LYS A 502 -16.26 -4.06 -20.97
N ALA A 503 -16.42 -4.03 -19.66
CA ALA A 503 -16.81 -2.85 -18.91
C ALA A 503 -15.66 -2.14 -18.17
N GLY A 504 -14.47 -2.74 -18.19
CA GLY A 504 -13.26 -2.20 -17.57
C GLY A 504 -12.55 -3.21 -16.69
N PHE A 505 -11.55 -2.74 -15.93
CA PHE A 505 -10.71 -3.54 -15.03
C PHE A 505 -10.68 -2.95 -13.61
N SER A 506 -10.95 -3.75 -12.58
CA SER A 506 -10.98 -3.26 -11.18
C SER A 506 -9.65 -3.44 -10.41
N GLY A 507 -8.67 -4.14 -10.98
CA GLY A 507 -7.44 -4.59 -10.31
C GLY A 507 -6.65 -3.49 -9.62
N ASP A 508 -6.39 -2.38 -10.31
CA ASP A 508 -5.68 -1.22 -9.76
C ASP A 508 -6.36 0.10 -10.14
N LEU A 509 -7.56 0.28 -9.59
CA LEU A 509 -8.51 1.41 -9.66
C LEU A 509 -7.98 2.87 -9.59
N TYR A 510 -6.68 3.13 -9.67
CA TYR A 510 -6.21 4.48 -9.98
C TYR A 510 -6.50 4.89 -11.43
N ASN A 511 -6.66 3.95 -12.37
CA ASN A 511 -7.06 4.23 -13.76
C ASN A 511 -8.00 3.14 -14.28
N LEU A 512 -9.25 3.12 -13.82
CA LEU A 512 -10.29 2.57 -14.68
C LEU A 512 -10.36 3.50 -15.90
N GLU A 513 -10.05 3.01 -17.10
CA GLU A 513 -10.79 3.48 -18.27
C GLU A 513 -12.24 3.02 -18.04
N GLU A 514 -13.00 3.78 -17.25
CA GLU A 514 -14.42 3.55 -17.05
C GLU A 514 -15.07 3.78 -18.41
N VAL A 515 -15.21 2.73 -19.21
CA VAL A 515 -16.00 2.79 -20.46
C VAL A 515 -17.49 3.01 -20.16
N PHE A 516 -17.92 2.72 -18.93
CA PHE A 516 -19.29 2.89 -18.44
C PHE A 516 -19.37 3.62 -17.10
N SER A 517 -20.38 4.49 -16.97
CA SER A 517 -20.81 5.06 -15.68
C SER A 517 -22.14 4.47 -15.22
N VAL A 518 -22.21 4.00 -13.97
CA VAL A 518 -23.47 3.48 -13.39
C VAL A 518 -24.46 4.62 -13.18
N ILE A 519 -25.62 4.54 -13.83
CA ILE A 519 -26.74 5.45 -13.61
C ILE A 519 -27.40 5.08 -12.29
N LYS A 520 -26.94 5.73 -11.22
CA LYS A 520 -27.52 5.61 -9.90
C LYS A 520 -28.90 6.24 -9.94
N LYS A 521 -29.95 5.46 -9.64
CA LYS A 521 -31.25 6.04 -9.29
C LYS A 521 -30.99 7.03 -8.16
N THR A 522 -31.07 8.33 -8.44
CA THR A 522 -31.12 9.36 -7.43
C THR A 522 -32.31 9.01 -6.56
N ARG A 523 -32.05 8.45 -5.37
CA ARG A 523 -33.02 8.51 -4.28
C ARG A 523 -33.13 9.98 -3.99
N THR A 524 -34.02 10.69 -4.69
CA THR A 524 -34.53 11.96 -4.20
C THR A 524 -35.01 11.64 -2.80
N PRO A 525 -34.36 12.16 -1.74
CA PRO A 525 -34.78 11.86 -0.38
C PRO A 525 -36.27 12.19 -0.35
N VAL A 526 -37.12 11.24 0.06
CA VAL A 526 -38.54 11.53 0.18
C VAL A 526 -38.66 12.49 1.36
N TYR A 527 -38.51 13.77 1.08
CA TYR A 527 -38.56 14.85 2.05
C TYR A 527 -40.01 14.99 2.51
N ARG A 528 -40.41 14.19 3.51
CA ARG A 528 -41.74 14.37 4.12
C ARG A 528 -41.69 15.60 5.00
N VAL A 529 -42.45 16.63 4.62
CA VAL A 529 -42.60 17.84 5.41
C VAL A 529 -43.30 17.48 6.71
N ALA A 530 -42.74 17.93 7.82
CA ALA A 530 -43.26 17.67 9.14
C ALA A 530 -43.06 18.86 10.07
N SER A 531 -43.72 18.80 11.22
CA SER A 531 -43.59 19.78 12.29
C SER A 531 -43.57 19.09 13.65
N LEU A 532 -43.20 19.82 14.70
CA LEU A 532 -43.36 19.31 16.07
C LEU A 532 -44.85 19.30 16.44
N ARG A 533 -45.30 18.32 17.24
CA ARG A 533 -46.68 18.27 17.77
C ARG A 533 -47.07 19.60 18.44
N LYS A 534 -48.33 20.04 18.28
CA LYS A 534 -48.86 21.32 18.80
C LYS A 534 -48.52 21.62 20.27
N LYS A 535 -48.45 20.61 21.15
CA LYS A 535 -48.12 20.76 22.59
C LYS A 535 -46.61 20.83 22.88
N THR A 536 -45.75 20.59 21.90
CA THR A 536 -44.29 20.58 22.06
C THR A 536 -43.74 21.99 21.84
N TRP A 537 -43.12 22.58 22.85
CA TRP A 537 -42.55 23.94 22.75
C TRP A 537 -41.18 23.94 22.05
N TRP A 538 -40.31 22.98 22.36
CA TRP A 538 -39.02 22.79 21.69
C TRP A 538 -38.50 21.36 21.91
N LYS A 539 -37.60 20.88 21.03
CA LYS A 539 -36.87 19.62 21.21
C LYS A 539 -35.43 19.65 20.74
N LYS A 540 -34.57 18.89 21.43
CA LYS A 540 -33.16 18.69 21.07
C LYS A 540 -33.05 17.69 19.92
N LEU A 541 -32.16 17.98 18.99
CA LEU A 541 -31.69 17.03 17.98
C LEU A 541 -30.42 16.35 18.47
N ARG A 542 -30.24 15.10 18.05
CA ARG A 542 -29.12 14.23 18.46
C ARG A 542 -28.28 13.82 17.26
N LEU A 543 -26.97 13.62 17.45
CA LEU A 543 -26.09 13.15 16.36
C LEU A 543 -26.36 11.70 15.95
N CYS A 544 -26.93 10.88 16.84
CA CYS A 544 -27.32 9.50 16.58
C CYS A 544 -28.70 9.19 17.21
N PRO A 545 -29.40 8.09 16.81
CA PRO A 545 -30.75 7.73 17.27
C PRO A 545 -30.76 7.13 18.68
N SER A 546 -30.20 7.84 19.66
CA SER A 546 -30.19 7.44 21.06
C SER A 546 -30.25 8.64 22.00
N LYS A 547 -30.84 8.45 23.18
CA LYS A 547 -30.91 9.49 24.23
C LYS A 547 -29.52 9.86 24.76
N LYS A 548 -28.55 8.93 24.70
CA LYS A 548 -27.17 9.11 25.17
C LYS A 548 -26.31 9.95 24.22
N CYS A 549 -26.75 10.16 22.97
CA CYS A 549 -25.97 10.89 21.96
C CYS A 549 -25.82 12.38 22.27
N LYS A 550 -24.70 12.98 21.84
CA LYS A 550 -24.47 14.43 21.91
C LYS A 550 -25.55 15.20 21.14
N LYS A 551 -25.83 16.42 21.60
CA LYS A 551 -26.81 17.34 21.01
C LYS A 551 -26.23 17.91 19.70
N SER A 552 -26.97 17.83 18.60
CA SER A 552 -26.61 18.47 17.33
C SER A 552 -27.30 19.81 17.10
N GLY A 553 -28.43 20.05 17.79
CA GLY A 553 -29.21 21.27 17.61
C GLY A 553 -30.51 21.27 18.40
N SER A 554 -31.41 22.18 18.05
CA SER A 554 -32.78 22.19 18.58
C SER A 554 -33.78 22.80 17.61
N LEU A 555 -35.00 22.26 17.67
CA LEU A 555 -36.17 22.77 16.97
C LEU A 555 -37.09 23.51 17.93
N LYS A 556 -37.66 24.61 17.46
CA LYS A 556 -38.77 25.31 18.11
C LYS A 556 -40.07 24.72 17.60
N GLY A 557 -41.03 24.53 18.50
CA GLY A 557 -42.35 24.00 18.17
C GLY A 557 -43.35 25.07 17.73
N PRO A 558 -44.58 24.66 17.37
CA PRO A 558 -45.51 25.51 16.61
C PRO A 558 -45.90 26.83 17.31
N ARG A 559 -45.88 26.85 18.65
CA ARG A 559 -46.16 28.06 19.45
C ARG A 559 -45.04 29.10 19.40
N LEU A 560 -43.81 28.67 19.13
CA LEU A 560 -42.62 29.52 19.08
C LEU A 560 -42.15 29.79 17.65
N SER A 561 -42.56 28.96 16.68
CA SER A 561 -42.13 29.01 15.29
C SER A 561 -43.05 28.16 14.42
N LYS A 562 -43.55 28.71 13.32
CA LYS A 562 -44.32 27.97 12.30
C LYS A 562 -43.43 27.16 11.33
N LYS A 563 -42.10 27.19 11.52
CA LYS A 563 -41.15 26.49 10.63
C LYS A 563 -41.35 24.98 10.67
N THR A 564 -41.51 24.41 9.48
CA THR A 564 -41.51 22.97 9.22
C THR A 564 -40.08 22.47 9.03
N PHE A 565 -39.92 21.16 8.97
CA PHE A 565 -38.66 20.49 8.70
C PHE A 565 -38.92 19.25 7.86
N HIS A 566 -37.89 18.77 7.18
CA HIS A 566 -38.01 17.55 6.40
C HIS A 566 -37.55 16.35 7.22
N VAL A 567 -38.29 15.25 7.13
CA VAL A 567 -37.87 13.94 7.58
C VAL A 567 -37.19 13.23 6.42
N THR A 568 -35.92 12.85 6.59
CA THR A 568 -35.08 12.27 5.52
C THR A 568 -34.78 10.78 5.73
N SER A 569 -34.94 10.26 6.96
CA SER A 569 -34.74 8.84 7.27
C SER A 569 -35.45 8.41 8.55
N HIS A 570 -35.61 7.09 8.75
CA HIS A 570 -36.27 6.46 9.90
C HIS A 570 -35.41 5.31 10.44
N GLN A 571 -35.27 5.24 11.76
CA GLN A 571 -34.60 4.13 12.45
C GLN A 571 -35.28 3.87 13.80
N GLY A 572 -36.05 2.79 13.89
CA GLY A 572 -36.83 2.47 15.10
C GLY A 572 -37.82 3.59 15.45
N ASP A 573 -37.77 4.15 16.66
CA ASP A 573 -38.61 5.29 17.06
C ASP A 573 -37.98 6.66 16.76
N TRP A 574 -36.93 6.72 15.93
CA TRP A 574 -36.19 7.93 15.60
C TRP A 574 -36.28 8.31 14.13
N LEU A 575 -36.37 9.62 13.90
CA LEU A 575 -36.44 10.28 12.61
C LEU A 575 -35.20 11.14 12.42
N LEU A 576 -34.50 10.98 11.30
CA LEU A 576 -33.49 11.93 10.88
C LEU A 576 -34.20 13.12 10.24
N ILE A 577 -33.90 14.32 10.72
CA ILE A 577 -34.56 15.54 10.26
C ILE A 577 -33.56 16.60 9.80
N GLU A 578 -34.03 17.48 8.91
CA GLU A 578 -33.29 18.63 8.39
C GLU A 578 -34.16 19.90 8.39
N GLN A 579 -33.64 20.99 8.96
CA GLN A 579 -34.27 22.32 8.98
C GLN A 579 -33.20 23.40 8.74
N GLY A 580 -33.02 23.82 7.49
CA GLY A 580 -31.90 24.69 7.10
C GLY A 580 -30.57 23.99 7.40
N SER A 581 -29.65 24.66 8.11
CA SER A 581 -28.37 24.09 8.53
C SER A 581 -28.45 23.09 9.69
N LYS A 582 -29.63 22.85 10.26
CA LYS A 582 -29.80 21.95 11.41
C LYS A 582 -30.14 20.54 10.94
N LYS A 583 -29.28 19.57 11.30
CA LYS A 583 -29.50 18.14 11.04
C LYS A 583 -29.38 17.32 12.32
N GLY A 584 -30.23 16.31 12.47
CA GLY A 584 -30.10 15.34 13.55
C GLY A 584 -31.33 14.50 13.82
N TRP A 585 -31.19 13.57 14.77
CA TRP A 585 -32.21 12.60 15.12
C TRP A 585 -33.17 13.12 16.18
N LEU A 586 -34.47 12.86 15.97
CA LEU A 586 -35.57 13.20 16.87
C LEU A 586 -36.54 12.02 16.98
N ARG A 587 -37.11 11.77 18.16
CA ARG A 587 -38.10 10.70 18.30
C ARG A 587 -39.41 11.01 17.56
N SER A 588 -39.93 10.00 16.85
CA SER A 588 -41.15 10.07 16.03
C SER A 588 -42.37 10.56 16.81
N LYS A 589 -42.48 10.20 18.10
CA LYS A 589 -43.58 10.67 18.98
C LYS A 589 -43.71 12.19 19.08
N TYR A 590 -42.68 12.97 18.77
CA TYR A 590 -42.72 14.43 18.81
C TYR A 590 -43.09 15.07 17.48
N VAL A 591 -43.20 14.29 16.41
CA VAL A 591 -43.35 14.75 15.03
C VAL A 591 -44.78 14.49 14.54
N VAL A 592 -45.28 15.40 13.70
CA VAL A 592 -46.53 15.28 12.94
C VAL A 592 -46.21 15.59 11.49
N TYR A 593 -46.51 14.64 10.60
CA TYR A 593 -46.42 14.86 9.16
C TYR A 593 -47.51 15.83 8.71
N GLN A 594 -47.17 16.69 7.75
CA GLN A 594 -48.14 17.60 7.13
C GLN A 594 -48.80 16.96 5.93
#